data_AF-A0A960NWT2-F1
#
_entry.id   AF-A0A960NWT2-F1
#
_cell.length_a   1.000
_cell.length_b   1.000
_cell.length_c   1.000
_cell.angle_alpha   90.00
_cell.angle_beta   90.00
_cell.angle_gamma   90.00
#
_symmetry.space_group_name_H-M   'P 1'
#
loop_
_entity.id
_entity.type
_entity.pdbx_description
1 polymer ?
#
loop_
_entity_poly.entity_id
_entity_poly.type
_entity_poly.pdbx_seq_one_letter_code
_entity_poly.pdbx_strand_id
1 'polypeptide(L)'
;MGRFLLFLVVLTSSIFAQKKVEDIRILNLLPYFVQPPLVDPCLPLDFSLGKDKKDPYFSNGYFWGTQGSTSDYFKDPSCLKGCLIRAQVSKTVKQIGYDRFSNDGNTQDLSAAGFTEIKVSKGRWGIFPYRELLAKGPKGRHYYQMWVGLNTEEGATLYFQFLYPEYLNEPTQTQKSIWANFVKKTNLLGVNDLLVARGVDLTPNFIQEKKLIEKVGLKVEKRKGDQKLFIHMGSIQKFSVLNIEQINLLNSPCLGQCIVEIDALIALNESEPSRKTFRVPYEVVESFTFKADMLNTSRFYETSKYLLFY
;
A
#
# COMPACT_ATOMS: atom_id res chain seq x y z
N MET A 1 -3.34 48.56 -48.26
CA MET A 1 -3.11 47.14 -48.63
C MET A 1 -1.66 46.85 -48.29
N GLY A 2 -1.30 46.27 -47.14
CA GLY A 2 -1.50 44.86 -46.73
C GLY A 2 -0.32 44.04 -47.27
N ARG A 3 0.54 43.33 -46.53
CA ARG A 3 0.55 42.82 -45.15
C ARG A 3 2.01 42.64 -44.68
N PHE A 4 2.29 42.88 -43.41
CA PHE A 4 3.52 42.45 -42.73
C PHE A 4 3.41 40.94 -42.39
N LEU A 5 4.46 40.17 -42.70
CA LEU A 5 4.60 38.78 -42.25
C LEU A 5 5.36 38.78 -40.91
N LEU A 6 4.66 38.45 -39.83
CA LEU A 6 5.26 38.23 -38.50
C LEU A 6 5.42 36.72 -38.32
N PHE A 7 6.65 36.21 -38.34
CA PHE A 7 6.94 34.83 -37.94
C PHE A 7 6.96 34.79 -36.41
N LEU A 8 5.88 34.29 -35.80
CA LEU A 8 5.84 33.95 -34.38
C LEU A 8 6.39 32.52 -34.23
N VAL A 9 7.65 32.39 -33.85
CA VAL A 9 8.21 31.12 -33.37
C VAL A 9 7.68 30.90 -31.95
N VAL A 10 6.62 30.11 -31.82
CA VAL A 10 6.18 29.62 -30.52
C VAL A 10 7.01 28.39 -30.18
N LEU A 11 8.12 28.61 -29.49
CA LEU A 11 8.77 27.59 -28.67
C LEU A 11 7.84 27.26 -27.50
N THR A 12 6.94 26.29 -27.67
CA THR A 12 6.29 25.66 -26.51
C THR A 12 7.30 24.71 -25.90
N SER A 13 8.11 25.22 -24.97
CA SER A 13 8.81 24.44 -23.97
C SER A 13 7.78 23.76 -23.06
N SER A 14 7.22 22.65 -23.53
CA SER A 14 6.46 21.74 -22.70
C SER A 14 7.43 20.92 -21.86
N ILE A 15 8.02 21.56 -20.85
CA ILE A 15 8.63 20.86 -19.71
C ILE A 15 7.46 20.22 -18.95
N PHE A 16 6.98 19.08 -19.44
CA PHE A 16 6.09 18.23 -18.68
C PHE A 16 6.92 17.66 -17.54
N ALA A 17 6.67 18.17 -16.33
CA ALA A 17 7.19 17.59 -15.12
C ALA A 17 6.69 16.13 -15.03
N GLN A 18 7.56 15.18 -15.37
CA GLN A 18 7.51 13.85 -14.75
C GLN A 18 7.48 14.10 -13.25
N LYS A 19 6.32 13.90 -12.61
CA LYS A 19 6.28 13.83 -11.15
C LYS A 19 7.10 12.61 -10.79
N LYS A 20 8.34 12.87 -10.41
CA LYS A 20 9.39 11.86 -10.24
C LYS A 20 8.91 10.88 -9.16
N VAL A 21 9.09 9.58 -9.40
CA VAL A 21 8.83 8.51 -8.43
C VAL A 21 9.50 8.77 -7.06
N GLU A 22 10.50 9.67 -7.04
CA GLU A 22 11.22 10.19 -5.87
C GLU A 22 10.35 10.83 -4.77
N ASP A 23 9.08 11.16 -5.01
CA ASP A 23 8.22 11.72 -3.95
C ASP A 23 7.58 10.65 -3.04
N ILE A 24 7.59 9.38 -3.43
CA ILE A 24 6.92 8.32 -2.65
C ILE A 24 7.85 7.87 -1.53
N ARG A 25 7.50 8.27 -0.31
CA ARG A 25 8.33 8.12 0.89
C ARG A 25 8.87 6.71 1.10
N ILE A 26 8.02 5.68 0.99
CA ILE A 26 8.43 4.29 1.26
C ILE A 26 9.48 3.79 0.25
N LEU A 27 9.45 4.26 -0.99
CA LEU A 27 10.45 3.91 -2.01
C LEU A 27 11.82 4.48 -1.66
N ASN A 28 11.85 5.68 -1.07
CA ASN A 28 13.10 6.30 -0.60
C ASN A 28 13.64 5.66 0.69
N LEU A 29 12.76 5.11 1.53
CA LEU A 29 13.14 4.43 2.77
C LEU A 29 13.62 2.99 2.54
N LEU A 30 13.25 2.37 1.41
CA LEU A 30 13.58 1.00 1.02
C LEU A 30 14.04 0.91 -0.46
N PRO A 31 15.09 1.64 -0.87
CA PRO A 31 15.43 1.84 -2.29
C PRO A 31 15.89 0.57 -3.04
N TYR A 32 16.37 -0.46 -2.34
CA TYR A 32 16.80 -1.72 -2.96
C TYR A 32 15.83 -2.87 -2.70
N PHE A 33 14.65 -2.55 -2.18
CA PHE A 33 13.61 -3.54 -2.00
C PHE A 33 12.84 -3.69 -3.32
N VAL A 34 12.87 -4.89 -3.92
CA VAL A 34 12.31 -5.12 -5.27
C VAL A 34 10.82 -4.77 -5.33
N GLN A 35 10.07 -5.05 -4.26
CA GLN A 35 8.65 -4.75 -4.15
C GLN A 35 8.34 -4.21 -2.74
N PRO A 36 8.62 -2.92 -2.48
CA PRO A 36 8.39 -2.35 -1.17
C PRO A 36 6.88 -2.34 -0.87
N PRO A 37 6.48 -2.48 0.41
CA PRO A 37 5.07 -2.41 0.77
C PRO A 37 4.52 -1.03 0.40
N LEU A 38 3.40 -1.01 -0.32
CA LEU A 38 2.79 0.22 -0.86
C LEU A 38 2.01 1.00 0.22
N VAL A 39 2.71 1.38 1.29
CA VAL A 39 2.16 2.14 2.42
C VAL A 39 2.86 3.48 2.57
N ASP A 40 2.19 4.43 3.21
CA ASP A 40 2.82 5.62 3.79
C ASP A 40 3.09 5.37 5.28
N PRO A 41 4.35 5.08 5.68
CA PRO A 41 4.67 4.85 7.07
C PRO A 41 4.47 6.12 7.88
N CYS A 42 3.68 6.04 8.95
CA CYS A 42 3.39 7.19 9.81
C CYS A 42 4.60 7.53 10.70
N LEU A 43 5.59 8.18 10.08
CA LEU A 43 6.85 8.60 10.69
C LEU A 43 6.98 10.14 10.67
N PRO A 44 7.73 10.74 11.60
CA PRO A 44 8.04 12.17 11.56
C PRO A 44 8.66 12.59 10.23
N LEU A 45 8.31 13.75 9.68
CA LEU A 45 8.73 14.14 8.32
C LEU A 45 10.26 14.25 8.13
N ASP A 46 10.98 14.53 9.21
CA ASP A 46 12.44 14.61 9.26
C ASP A 46 13.13 13.22 9.34
N PHE A 47 12.36 12.14 9.47
CA PHE A 47 12.91 10.78 9.34
C PHE A 47 13.24 10.48 7.89
N SER A 48 14.51 10.15 7.67
CA SER A 48 15.09 9.78 6.38
C SER A 48 15.91 8.49 6.50
N LEU A 49 16.29 7.93 5.36
CA LEU A 49 17.18 6.78 5.30
C LEU A 49 18.61 7.19 5.68
N GLY A 50 19.09 6.69 6.81
CA GLY A 50 20.48 6.80 7.22
C GLY A 50 21.40 5.98 6.31
N LYS A 51 22.56 6.54 5.95
CA LYS A 51 23.54 5.90 5.08
C LYS A 51 24.81 5.55 5.86
N ASP A 52 25.07 4.27 6.05
CA ASP A 52 26.38 3.80 6.49
C ASP A 52 27.31 3.71 5.28
N LYS A 53 28.41 4.46 5.29
CA LYS A 53 29.42 4.43 4.23
C LYS A 53 30.06 3.04 4.07
N LYS A 54 30.04 2.22 5.12
CA LYS A 54 30.59 0.87 5.13
C LYS A 54 29.61 -0.20 4.62
N ASP A 55 28.33 0.13 4.49
CA ASP A 55 27.28 -0.77 4.02
C ASP A 55 26.38 -0.10 2.98
N PRO A 56 26.91 0.16 1.76
CA PRO A 56 26.18 0.87 0.71
C PRO A 56 24.95 0.11 0.19
N TYR A 57 24.88 -1.20 0.45
CA TYR A 57 23.79 -2.08 0.03
C TYR A 57 22.82 -2.44 1.17
N PHE A 58 22.96 -1.82 2.34
CA PHE A 58 22.04 -2.02 3.48
C PHE A 58 21.93 -3.49 3.92
N SER A 59 23.03 -4.24 3.85
CA SER A 59 23.14 -5.64 4.26
C SER A 59 22.80 -5.84 5.75
N ASN A 60 23.07 -4.81 6.56
CA ASN A 60 22.76 -4.74 7.99
C ASN A 60 21.36 -4.18 8.27
N GLY A 61 20.58 -3.88 7.22
CA GLY A 61 19.25 -3.29 7.29
C GLY A 61 19.22 -1.79 7.01
N TYR A 62 18.01 -1.28 6.85
CA TYR A 62 17.71 0.13 6.62
C TYR A 62 17.48 0.80 7.98
N PHE A 63 18.11 1.96 8.21
CA PHE A 63 17.96 2.70 9.45
C PHE A 63 17.26 4.02 9.17
N TRP A 64 16.10 4.23 9.78
CA TRP A 64 15.27 5.41 9.58
C TRP A 64 15.32 6.28 10.83
N GLY A 65 15.64 7.56 10.64
CA GLY A 65 15.77 8.50 11.74
C GLY A 65 16.08 9.91 11.26
N THR A 66 16.23 10.82 12.20
CA THR A 66 16.78 12.14 11.88
C THR A 66 18.23 11.98 11.43
N GLN A 67 18.71 12.91 10.60
CA GLN A 67 20.09 12.88 10.10
C GLN A 67 21.10 12.81 11.24
N GLY A 68 20.91 13.59 12.32
CA GLY A 68 21.74 13.54 13.51
C GLY A 68 21.74 12.17 14.19
N SER A 69 20.56 11.57 14.41
CA SER A 69 20.45 10.28 15.10
C SER A 69 21.11 9.15 14.31
N THR A 70 20.93 9.12 12.99
CA THR A 70 21.56 8.11 12.13
C THR A 70 23.08 8.27 12.07
N SER A 71 23.56 9.52 11.96
CA SER A 71 24.99 9.83 11.99
C SER A 71 25.65 9.44 13.32
N ASP A 72 25.00 9.73 14.45
CA ASP A 72 25.48 9.36 15.78
C ASP A 72 25.60 7.83 15.89
N TYR A 73 24.56 7.09 15.48
CA TYR A 73 24.54 5.63 15.55
C TYR A 73 25.63 4.95 14.70
N PHE A 74 25.89 5.42 13.48
CA PHE A 74 26.94 4.84 12.64
C PHE A 74 28.36 5.20 13.07
N LYS A 75 28.52 6.31 13.79
CA LYS A 75 29.80 6.64 14.43
C LYS A 75 30.05 5.73 15.63
N ASP A 76 29.06 5.60 16.49
CA ASP A 76 29.07 4.75 17.68
C ASP A 76 27.61 4.52 18.15
N PRO A 77 27.09 3.28 18.12
CA PRO A 77 25.73 2.97 18.56
C PRO A 77 25.40 3.44 19.98
N SER A 78 26.40 3.47 20.88
CA SER A 78 26.22 3.92 22.26
C SER A 78 26.01 5.44 22.37
N CYS A 79 26.43 6.20 21.34
CA CYS A 79 26.27 7.64 21.25
C CYS A 79 24.89 8.07 20.72
N LEU A 80 23.97 7.14 20.46
CA LEU A 80 22.64 7.46 19.94
C LEU A 80 21.89 8.42 20.89
N LYS A 81 21.51 9.61 20.40
CA LYS A 81 20.78 10.64 21.16
C LYS A 81 19.27 10.64 20.92
N GLY A 82 18.84 10.23 19.72
CA GLY A 82 17.43 10.14 19.33
C GLY A 82 16.94 8.71 19.18
N CYS A 83 15.77 8.51 18.59
CA CYS A 83 15.30 7.17 18.23
C CYS A 83 15.48 6.88 16.74
N LEU A 84 15.64 5.61 16.41
CA LEU A 84 15.70 5.08 15.05
C LEU A 84 14.70 3.94 14.91
N ILE A 85 14.26 3.69 13.67
CA ILE A 85 13.61 2.43 13.30
C ILE A 85 14.55 1.71 12.34
N ARG A 86 14.99 0.52 12.74
CA ARG A 86 15.72 -0.38 11.86
C ARG A 86 14.72 -1.30 11.16
N ALA A 87 14.85 -1.46 9.84
CA ALA A 87 14.04 -2.35 9.02
C ALA A 87 14.94 -3.34 8.26
N GLN A 88 14.56 -4.61 8.20
CA GLN A 88 15.26 -5.63 7.40
C GLN A 88 14.32 -6.78 7.05
N VAL A 89 14.69 -7.61 6.08
CA VAL A 89 14.00 -8.89 5.86
C VAL A 89 14.29 -9.81 7.05
N SER A 90 13.25 -10.39 7.63
CA SER A 90 13.38 -11.34 8.72
C SER A 90 14.01 -12.64 8.23
N LYS A 91 15.02 -13.13 8.95
CA LYS A 91 15.65 -14.43 8.69
C LYS A 91 15.03 -15.57 9.51
N THR A 92 14.25 -15.25 10.55
CA THR A 92 13.82 -16.21 11.58
C THR A 92 12.31 -16.35 11.69
N VAL A 93 11.55 -15.34 11.23
CA VAL A 93 10.09 -15.33 11.33
C VAL A 93 9.49 -15.25 9.94
N LYS A 94 8.65 -16.23 9.60
CA LYS A 94 7.90 -16.28 8.36
C LYS A 94 6.40 -16.08 8.63
N GLN A 95 5.69 -15.57 7.65
CA GLN A 95 4.24 -15.59 7.60
C GLN A 95 3.78 -16.99 7.16
N ILE A 96 2.91 -17.64 7.93
CA ILE A 96 2.43 -19.02 7.68
C ILE A 96 0.90 -19.09 7.51
N GLY A 97 0.27 -17.93 7.32
CA GLY A 97 -1.17 -17.77 7.12
C GLY A 97 -1.52 -16.31 6.96
N TYR A 98 -2.81 -16.02 6.84
CA TYR A 98 -3.28 -14.65 6.59
C TYR A 98 -2.81 -13.65 7.66
N ASP A 99 -2.85 -14.05 8.94
CA ASP A 99 -2.45 -13.22 10.09
C ASP A 99 -1.59 -13.99 11.10
N ARG A 100 -0.97 -15.08 10.64
CA ARG A 100 -0.18 -16.01 11.45
C ARG A 100 1.31 -15.98 11.10
N PHE A 101 2.14 -16.09 12.12
CA PHE A 101 3.59 -16.06 12.03
C PHE A 101 4.18 -17.34 12.65
N SER A 102 5.34 -17.77 12.15
CA SER A 102 6.00 -19.01 12.60
C SER A 102 6.41 -19.02 14.07
N ASN A 103 6.40 -17.87 14.73
CA ASN A 103 6.69 -17.71 16.16
C ASN A 103 5.47 -17.28 16.99
N ASP A 104 4.27 -17.48 16.47
CA ASP A 104 3.05 -17.33 17.26
C ASP A 104 3.02 -18.39 18.37
N GLY A 105 2.85 -17.95 19.62
CA GLY A 105 2.82 -18.82 20.80
C GLY A 105 4.17 -19.08 21.47
N ASN A 106 5.30 -18.69 20.86
CA ASN A 106 6.62 -18.90 21.46
C ASN A 106 7.10 -17.71 22.32
N THR A 107 6.41 -17.43 23.43
CA THR A 107 6.87 -16.46 24.44
C THR A 107 7.61 -17.12 25.60
N GLN A 108 7.53 -18.45 25.72
CA GLN A 108 8.20 -19.20 26.79
C GLN A 108 9.73 -19.09 26.68
N ASP A 109 10.27 -19.17 25.47
CA ASP A 109 11.71 -18.99 25.23
C ASP A 109 12.20 -17.60 25.65
N LEU A 110 11.38 -16.56 25.47
CA LEU A 110 11.69 -15.20 25.91
C LEU A 110 11.71 -15.11 27.44
N SER A 111 10.71 -15.70 28.12
CA SER A 111 10.69 -15.76 29.58
C SER A 111 11.89 -16.55 30.13
N ALA A 112 12.23 -17.68 29.51
CA ALA A 112 13.41 -18.47 29.88
C ALA A 112 14.73 -17.71 29.68
N ALA A 113 14.79 -16.82 28.69
CA ALA A 113 15.90 -15.89 28.48
C ALA A 113 15.89 -14.66 29.42
N GLY A 114 14.97 -14.61 30.39
CA GLY A 114 14.90 -13.56 31.40
C GLY A 114 14.14 -12.30 30.97
N PHE A 115 13.35 -12.36 29.90
CA PHE A 115 12.45 -11.26 29.55
C PHE A 115 11.21 -11.26 30.45
N THR A 116 10.75 -10.07 30.79
CA THR A 116 9.56 -9.79 31.60
C THR A 116 8.66 -8.81 30.86
N GLU A 117 7.45 -8.55 31.37
CA GLU A 117 6.50 -7.59 30.78
C GLU A 117 6.22 -7.87 29.29
N ILE A 118 6.20 -9.16 28.91
CA ILE A 118 6.05 -9.59 27.53
C ILE A 118 4.62 -9.34 27.07
N LYS A 119 4.46 -8.46 26.09
CA LYS A 119 3.20 -8.17 25.42
C LYS A 119 3.36 -8.43 23.93
N VAL A 120 2.51 -9.33 23.42
CA VAL A 120 2.39 -9.58 21.99
C VAL A 120 1.09 -8.98 21.49
N SER A 121 1.14 -8.20 20.42
CA SER A 121 -0.03 -7.63 19.77
C SER A 121 -0.03 -7.97 18.28
N LYS A 122 -1.21 -8.03 17.68
CA LYS A 122 -1.39 -8.25 16.25
C LYS A 122 -2.36 -7.23 15.69
N GLY A 123 -2.25 -6.96 14.39
CA GLY A 123 -3.12 -6.03 13.71
C GLY A 123 -2.75 -5.86 12.24
N ARG A 124 -3.04 -4.67 11.71
CA ARG A 124 -2.71 -4.29 10.33
C ARG A 124 -1.81 -3.07 10.29
N TRP A 125 -0.78 -3.14 9.46
CA TRP A 125 0.14 -2.06 9.14
C TRP A 125 -0.15 -1.66 7.69
N GLY A 126 -0.94 -0.60 7.52
CA GLY A 126 -1.70 -0.38 6.29
C GLY A 126 -2.65 -1.55 6.04
N ILE A 127 -2.37 -2.36 5.01
CA ILE A 127 -3.13 -3.58 4.67
C ILE A 127 -2.43 -4.87 5.09
N PHE A 128 -1.18 -4.80 5.55
CA PHE A 128 -0.35 -5.97 5.83
C PHE A 128 -0.56 -6.46 7.27
N PRO A 129 -0.63 -7.78 7.52
CA PRO A 129 -0.71 -8.29 8.87
C PRO A 129 0.60 -7.99 9.61
N TYR A 130 0.51 -7.62 10.88
CA TYR A 130 1.69 -7.49 11.73
C TYR A 130 1.56 -8.27 13.03
N ARG A 131 2.73 -8.58 13.61
CA ARG A 131 2.93 -9.05 14.98
C ARG A 131 3.94 -8.15 15.67
N GLU A 132 3.52 -7.47 16.73
CA GLU A 132 4.37 -6.62 17.58
C GLU A 132 4.73 -7.36 18.86
N LEU A 133 5.98 -7.25 19.28
CA LEU A 133 6.49 -7.73 20.56
C LEU A 133 7.05 -6.54 21.33
N LEU A 134 6.49 -6.31 22.51
CA LEU A 134 7.03 -5.42 23.53
C LEU A 134 7.46 -6.28 24.71
N ALA A 135 8.68 -6.11 25.20
CA ALA A 135 9.16 -6.86 26.35
C ALA A 135 10.27 -6.09 27.08
N LYS A 136 10.49 -6.39 28.34
CA LYS A 136 11.58 -5.85 29.14
C LYS A 136 12.65 -6.92 29.33
N GLY A 137 13.85 -6.67 28.85
CA GLY A 137 14.95 -7.64 28.96
C GLY A 137 15.52 -7.73 30.39
N PRO A 138 16.44 -8.68 30.62
CA PRO A 138 16.98 -8.96 31.95
C PRO A 138 17.75 -7.79 32.57
N LYS A 139 18.26 -6.86 31.75
CA LYS A 139 18.92 -5.62 32.21
C LYS A 139 17.94 -4.46 32.44
N GLY A 140 16.63 -4.71 32.43
CA GLY A 140 15.59 -3.70 32.64
C GLY A 140 15.25 -2.85 31.41
N ARG A 141 15.95 -3.03 30.29
CA ARG A 141 15.74 -2.29 29.05
C ARG A 141 14.51 -2.79 28.29
N HIS A 142 13.70 -1.88 27.75
CA HIS A 142 12.54 -2.24 26.93
C HIS A 142 12.91 -2.48 25.46
N TYR A 143 12.32 -3.51 24.87
CA TYR A 143 12.49 -3.93 23.49
C TYR A 143 11.16 -3.78 22.76
N TYR A 144 11.21 -3.14 21.60
CA TYR A 144 10.07 -2.93 20.71
C TYR A 144 10.44 -3.51 19.35
N GLN A 145 9.70 -4.53 18.95
CA GLN A 145 9.95 -5.28 17.74
C GLN A 145 8.63 -5.51 17.01
N MET A 146 8.66 -5.53 15.68
CA MET A 146 7.48 -5.83 14.88
C MET A 146 7.88 -6.64 13.64
N TRP A 147 7.07 -7.63 13.30
CA TRP A 147 7.13 -8.34 12.04
C TRP A 147 5.90 -8.00 11.21
N VAL A 148 6.10 -7.64 9.95
CA VAL A 148 5.04 -7.36 8.97
C VAL A 148 5.10 -8.43 7.89
N GLY A 149 4.02 -9.16 7.70
CA GLY A 149 3.89 -10.16 6.64
C GLY A 149 3.71 -9.48 5.29
N LEU A 150 4.49 -9.90 4.28
CA LEU A 150 4.44 -9.32 2.94
C LEU A 150 3.45 -10.03 2.01
N ASN A 151 2.74 -11.05 2.52
CA ASN A 151 1.81 -11.89 1.75
C ASN A 151 2.44 -12.52 0.50
N THR A 152 3.73 -12.83 0.54
CA THR A 152 4.40 -13.61 -0.53
C THR A 152 4.19 -15.10 -0.32
N GLU A 153 4.32 -15.89 -1.39
CA GLU A 153 4.17 -17.35 -1.33
C GLU A 153 5.17 -18.00 -0.37
N GLU A 154 6.37 -17.44 -0.28
CA GLU A 154 7.45 -17.91 0.61
C GLU A 154 7.27 -17.46 2.07
N GLY A 155 6.25 -16.64 2.34
CA GLY A 155 5.95 -16.12 3.66
C GLY A 155 6.96 -15.08 4.16
N ALA A 156 7.52 -14.26 3.26
CA ALA A 156 8.49 -13.25 3.63
C ALA A 156 7.91 -12.23 4.63
N THR A 157 8.73 -11.80 5.60
CA THR A 157 8.34 -10.75 6.57
C THR A 157 9.40 -9.66 6.67
N LEU A 158 8.95 -8.41 6.85
CA LEU A 158 9.80 -7.31 7.27
C LEU A 158 9.88 -7.30 8.79
N TYR A 159 11.09 -7.26 9.32
CA TYR A 159 11.37 -7.09 10.74
C TYR A 159 11.77 -5.64 11.01
N PHE A 160 11.08 -5.04 11.98
CA PHE A 160 11.31 -3.70 12.48
C PHE A 160 11.76 -3.74 13.93
N GLN A 161 12.74 -2.92 14.26
CA GLN A 161 13.23 -2.73 15.63
C GLN A 161 13.28 -1.24 15.95
N PHE A 162 12.73 -0.85 17.10
CA PHE A 162 12.89 0.50 17.62
C PHE A 162 14.18 0.60 18.43
N LEU A 163 15.05 1.53 18.04
CA LEU A 163 16.29 1.83 18.74
C LEU A 163 16.14 3.21 19.40
N TYR A 164 16.70 3.37 20.58
CA TYR A 164 16.70 4.60 21.37
C TYR A 164 17.95 4.62 22.26
N PRO A 165 18.30 5.76 22.88
CA PRO A 165 19.57 5.89 23.60
C PRO A 165 19.83 4.79 24.64
N GLU A 166 21.07 4.31 24.75
CA GLU A 166 21.40 3.19 25.65
C GLU A 166 21.27 3.55 27.12
N TYR A 167 21.60 4.79 27.48
CA TYR A 167 21.46 5.30 28.84
C TYR A 167 20.00 5.39 29.32
N LEU A 168 19.02 5.26 28.42
CA LEU A 168 17.61 5.12 28.77
C LEU A 168 17.26 3.65 28.92
N ASN A 169 16.67 3.27 30.06
CA ASN A 169 16.10 1.92 30.23
C ASN A 169 14.73 1.79 29.53
N GLU A 170 14.10 2.90 29.17
CA GLU A 170 12.81 2.95 28.50
C GLU A 170 12.73 4.19 27.59
N PRO A 171 12.06 4.12 26.42
CA PRO A 171 11.90 5.30 25.59
C PRO A 171 11.06 6.38 26.28
N THR A 172 11.36 7.63 25.97
CA THR A 172 10.54 8.78 26.37
C THR A 172 9.12 8.70 25.80
N GLN A 173 8.19 9.46 26.35
CA GLN A 173 6.80 9.46 25.87
C GLN A 173 6.70 9.87 24.39
N THR A 174 7.51 10.84 23.95
CA THR A 174 7.59 11.24 22.53
C THR A 174 8.07 10.08 21.66
N GLN A 175 9.12 9.37 22.07
CA GLN A 175 9.63 8.20 21.34
C GLN A 175 8.59 7.07 21.28
N LYS A 176 7.89 6.78 22.39
CA LYS A 176 6.77 5.82 22.41
C LYS A 176 5.67 6.20 21.42
N SER A 177 5.36 7.49 21.30
CA SER A 177 4.33 7.98 20.38
C SER A 177 4.73 7.79 18.91
N ILE A 178 6.02 7.97 18.58
CA ILE A 178 6.55 7.72 17.23
C ILE A 178 6.35 6.24 16.87
N TRP A 179 6.76 5.33 17.76
CA TRP A 179 6.56 3.89 17.54
C TRP A 179 5.07 3.52 17.43
N ALA A 180 4.23 4.02 18.35
CA ALA A 180 2.80 3.73 18.34
C ALA A 180 2.10 4.23 17.06
N ASN A 181 2.46 5.43 16.57
CA ASN A 181 1.95 5.96 15.31
C ASN A 181 2.44 5.13 14.12
N PHE A 182 3.74 4.77 14.09
CA PHE A 182 4.30 3.92 13.06
C PHE A 182 3.55 2.58 12.95
N VAL A 183 3.26 1.94 14.08
CA VAL A 183 2.54 0.65 14.11
C VAL A 183 1.06 0.83 13.72
N LYS A 184 0.37 1.81 14.29
CA LYS A 184 -1.12 1.89 14.24
C LYS A 184 -1.70 2.84 13.20
N LYS A 185 -0.93 3.81 12.72
CA LYS A 185 -1.41 4.88 11.83
C LYS A 185 -0.77 4.85 10.44
N THR A 186 0.08 3.87 10.16
CA THR A 186 0.57 3.62 8.80
C THR A 186 -0.60 3.20 7.91
N ASN A 187 -0.74 3.86 6.77
CA ASN A 187 -1.86 3.68 5.85
C ASN A 187 -1.39 3.18 4.49
N LEU A 188 -2.30 2.59 3.70
CA LEU A 188 -2.05 2.35 2.29
C LEU A 188 -1.76 3.68 1.57
N LEU A 189 -0.86 3.67 0.58
CA LEU A 189 -0.66 4.83 -0.29
C LEU A 189 -2.00 5.29 -0.92
N GLY A 190 -2.14 6.60 -1.09
CA GLY A 190 -3.26 7.15 -1.85
C GLY A 190 -3.26 6.64 -3.30
N VAL A 191 -4.42 6.67 -3.96
CA VAL A 191 -4.59 6.12 -5.32
C VAL A 191 -3.56 6.67 -6.31
N ASN A 192 -3.27 7.97 -6.24
CA ASN A 192 -2.30 8.61 -7.14
C ASN A 192 -0.88 8.07 -6.94
N ASP A 193 -0.41 7.98 -5.69
CA ASP A 193 0.94 7.49 -5.39
C ASP A 193 1.05 5.99 -5.66
N LEU A 194 -0.03 5.23 -5.46
CA LEU A 194 -0.08 3.81 -5.80
C LEU A 194 0.04 3.56 -7.30
N LEU A 195 -0.56 4.40 -8.15
CA LEU A 195 -0.43 4.31 -9.61
C LEU A 195 1.00 4.66 -10.05
N VAL A 196 1.58 5.72 -9.49
CA VAL A 196 2.97 6.12 -9.76
C VAL A 196 3.95 5.03 -9.31
N ALA A 197 3.78 4.46 -8.12
CA ALA A 197 4.60 3.36 -7.61
C ALA A 197 4.54 2.09 -8.47
N ARG A 198 3.47 1.92 -9.26
CA ARG A 198 3.29 0.80 -10.20
C ARG A 198 3.76 1.12 -11.62
N GLY A 199 4.43 2.26 -11.82
CA GLY A 199 4.96 2.66 -13.14
C GLY A 199 3.87 3.07 -14.14
N VAL A 200 2.69 3.49 -13.67
CA VAL A 200 1.63 4.00 -14.54
C VAL A 200 1.83 5.49 -14.78
N ASP A 201 2.13 5.85 -16.02
CA ASP A 201 2.22 7.25 -16.44
C ASP A 201 0.83 7.90 -16.47
N LEU A 202 0.66 8.93 -15.64
CA LEU A 202 -0.57 9.71 -15.61
C LEU A 202 -0.56 10.72 -16.78
N THR A 203 -1.06 10.32 -17.95
CA THR A 203 -1.22 11.25 -19.09
C THR A 203 -2.59 11.96 -19.06
N PRO A 204 -2.71 13.20 -19.58
CA PRO A 204 -3.97 13.96 -19.60
C PRO A 204 -5.13 13.27 -20.35
N ASN A 205 -4.83 12.43 -21.33
CA ASN A 205 -5.85 11.72 -22.13
C ASN A 205 -6.42 10.49 -21.39
N PHE A 206 -5.63 9.85 -20.52
CA PHE A 206 -6.12 8.82 -19.60
C PHE A 206 -7.20 9.38 -18.65
N ILE A 207 -7.24 10.69 -18.45
CA ILE A 207 -8.20 11.42 -17.60
C ILE A 207 -9.55 11.63 -18.31
N GLN A 208 -9.63 11.58 -19.65
CA GLN A 208 -10.88 11.84 -20.39
C GLN A 208 -11.78 10.61 -20.58
N GLU A 209 -11.26 9.43 -20.95
CA GLU A 209 -12.05 8.18 -20.97
C GLU A 209 -12.39 7.71 -19.54
N LYS A 210 -11.50 8.02 -18.58
CA LYS A 210 -11.81 7.99 -17.15
C LYS A 210 -13.06 8.78 -16.79
N LYS A 211 -13.38 9.93 -17.40
CA LYS A 211 -14.56 10.71 -16.96
C LYS A 211 -15.90 9.98 -17.12
N LEU A 212 -16.01 8.95 -17.95
CA LEU A 212 -17.24 8.14 -18.07
C LEU A 212 -17.15 6.85 -17.26
N ILE A 213 -15.98 6.19 -17.24
CA ILE A 213 -15.74 4.98 -16.44
C ILE A 213 -15.62 5.30 -14.94
N GLU A 214 -15.01 6.42 -14.53
CA GLU A 214 -14.99 6.93 -13.15
C GLU A 214 -16.38 7.37 -12.70
N LYS A 215 -17.26 7.78 -13.62
CA LYS A 215 -18.64 8.12 -13.25
C LYS A 215 -19.49 6.90 -12.90
N VAL A 216 -19.08 5.66 -13.22
CA VAL A 216 -19.85 4.40 -13.00
C VAL A 216 -19.03 3.29 -12.29
N GLY A 217 -17.70 3.46 -12.23
CA GLY A 217 -16.71 2.61 -11.53
C GLY A 217 -16.83 1.12 -11.81
N LEU A 218 -16.90 0.77 -13.09
CA LEU A 218 -17.00 -0.61 -13.57
C LEU A 218 -15.61 -1.29 -13.61
N LYS A 219 -15.43 -2.37 -12.84
CA LYS A 219 -14.29 -3.32 -12.95
C LYS A 219 -14.84 -4.72 -13.12
N VAL A 220 -14.23 -5.53 -13.99
CA VAL A 220 -14.59 -6.94 -14.15
C VAL A 220 -13.37 -7.83 -13.96
N GLU A 221 -13.54 -8.91 -13.20
CA GLU A 221 -12.52 -9.93 -12.99
C GLU A 221 -13.07 -11.31 -13.35
N LYS A 222 -12.22 -12.16 -13.91
CA LYS A 222 -12.51 -13.56 -14.20
C LYS A 222 -11.57 -14.46 -13.42
N ARG A 223 -12.11 -15.32 -12.54
CA ARG A 223 -11.29 -16.20 -11.73
C ARG A 223 -10.86 -17.44 -12.52
N LYS A 224 -9.58 -17.77 -12.55
CA LYS A 224 -9.05 -18.93 -13.30
C LYS A 224 -9.58 -20.27 -12.80
N GLY A 225 -9.67 -20.43 -11.48
CA GLY A 225 -10.01 -21.71 -10.86
C GLY A 225 -11.40 -22.24 -11.24
N ASP A 226 -12.39 -21.36 -11.35
CA ASP A 226 -13.79 -21.75 -11.63
C ASP A 226 -14.46 -20.93 -12.75
N GLN A 227 -13.68 -20.12 -13.48
CA GLN A 227 -14.10 -19.30 -14.61
C GLN A 227 -15.18 -18.25 -14.32
N LYS A 228 -15.57 -18.05 -13.05
CA LYS A 228 -16.61 -17.10 -12.67
C LYS A 228 -16.19 -15.66 -12.89
N LEU A 229 -17.18 -14.82 -13.20
CA LEU A 229 -17.01 -13.38 -13.35
C LEU A 229 -17.46 -12.64 -12.09
N PHE A 230 -16.64 -11.67 -11.68
CA PHE A 230 -16.98 -10.71 -10.65
C PHE A 230 -17.03 -9.32 -11.27
N ILE A 231 -18.23 -8.73 -11.27
CA ILE A 231 -18.48 -7.38 -11.79
C ILE A 231 -18.63 -6.44 -10.61
N HIS A 232 -17.68 -5.52 -10.49
CA HIS A 232 -17.70 -4.43 -9.53
C HIS A 232 -18.28 -3.18 -10.19
N MET A 233 -19.33 -2.62 -9.60
CA MET A 233 -19.97 -1.38 -10.03
C MET A 233 -20.05 -0.42 -8.85
N GLY A 234 -19.48 0.77 -8.97
CA GLY A 234 -19.55 1.79 -7.92
C GLY A 234 -19.45 3.18 -8.51
N SER A 235 -20.24 4.16 -8.07
CA SER A 235 -20.22 5.48 -8.71
C SER A 235 -19.95 6.66 -7.79
N ILE A 236 -19.60 7.76 -8.45
CA ILE A 236 -19.27 9.06 -7.87
C ILE A 236 -20.52 9.99 -7.86
N GLN A 237 -21.65 9.59 -8.44
CA GLN A 237 -22.95 10.30 -8.41
C GLN A 237 -24.11 9.41 -7.92
N LYS A 238 -25.30 9.99 -7.63
CA LYS A 238 -26.51 9.20 -7.34
C LYS A 238 -26.90 8.42 -8.59
N PHE A 239 -26.50 7.15 -8.64
CA PHE A 239 -26.82 6.23 -9.72
C PHE A 239 -27.44 4.99 -9.13
N SER A 240 -28.32 4.34 -9.88
CA SER A 240 -28.86 3.04 -9.49
C SER A 240 -28.90 2.14 -10.71
N VAL A 241 -28.19 1.02 -10.62
CA VAL A 241 -28.37 -0.09 -11.55
C VAL A 241 -29.65 -0.80 -11.13
N LEU A 242 -30.70 -0.66 -11.93
CA LEU A 242 -31.99 -1.26 -11.62
C LEU A 242 -31.95 -2.75 -11.92
N ASN A 243 -31.45 -3.12 -13.10
CA ASN A 243 -31.35 -4.50 -13.56
C ASN A 243 -30.13 -4.72 -14.48
N ILE A 244 -29.55 -5.92 -14.43
CA ILE A 244 -28.65 -6.43 -15.49
C ILE A 244 -29.43 -7.45 -16.29
N GLU A 245 -29.57 -7.21 -17.58
CA GLU A 245 -30.40 -8.04 -18.45
C GLU A 245 -29.59 -9.14 -19.13
N GLN A 246 -28.37 -8.84 -19.58
CA GLN A 246 -27.55 -9.77 -20.33
C GLN A 246 -26.06 -9.53 -20.13
N ILE A 247 -25.29 -10.62 -20.14
CA ILE A 247 -23.83 -10.62 -20.12
C ILE A 247 -23.32 -11.49 -21.26
N ASN A 248 -22.54 -10.91 -22.16
CA ASN A 248 -21.93 -11.62 -23.28
C ASN A 248 -20.40 -11.60 -23.15
N LEU A 249 -19.78 -12.77 -23.20
CA LEU A 249 -18.33 -12.89 -23.35
C LEU A 249 -17.97 -12.69 -24.82
N LEU A 250 -17.27 -11.61 -25.13
CA LEU A 250 -16.80 -11.32 -26.47
C LEU A 250 -15.34 -11.75 -26.60
N ASN A 251 -15.09 -12.77 -27.43
CA ASN A 251 -13.75 -13.08 -27.87
C ASN A 251 -13.38 -12.12 -29.00
N SER A 252 -12.47 -11.17 -28.73
CA SER A 252 -11.87 -10.33 -29.76
C SER A 252 -10.47 -10.85 -30.09
N PRO A 253 -10.33 -11.78 -31.05
CA PRO A 253 -9.03 -12.36 -31.41
C PRO A 253 -8.04 -11.32 -31.94
N CYS A 254 -8.51 -10.15 -32.38
CA CYS A 254 -7.69 -9.09 -32.95
C CYS A 254 -7.01 -8.18 -31.91
N LEU A 255 -7.46 -8.17 -30.64
CA LEU A 255 -6.96 -7.25 -29.61
C LEU A 255 -6.26 -7.94 -28.43
N GLY A 256 -6.26 -9.28 -28.37
CA GLY A 256 -5.68 -10.03 -27.24
C GLY A 256 -6.32 -9.72 -25.88
N GLN A 257 -7.44 -8.98 -25.87
CA GLN A 257 -8.16 -8.58 -24.68
C GLN A 257 -9.50 -9.30 -24.64
N CYS A 258 -9.81 -9.89 -23.49
CA CYS A 258 -11.10 -10.50 -23.27
C CYS A 258 -12.08 -9.44 -22.73
N ILE A 259 -13.19 -9.26 -23.44
CA ILE A 259 -14.18 -8.20 -23.16
C ILE A 259 -15.45 -8.88 -22.66
N VAL A 260 -16.06 -8.30 -21.63
CA VAL A 260 -17.44 -8.59 -21.26
C VAL A 260 -18.34 -7.45 -21.71
N GLU A 261 -19.45 -7.79 -22.36
CA GLU A 261 -20.51 -6.86 -22.68
C GLU A 261 -21.62 -7.01 -21.64
N ILE A 262 -22.03 -5.91 -21.01
CA ILE A 262 -23.01 -5.88 -19.92
C ILE A 262 -24.14 -4.95 -20.36
N ASP A 263 -25.33 -5.51 -20.56
CA ASP A 263 -26.55 -4.75 -20.80
C ASP A 263 -27.26 -4.49 -19.47
N ALA A 264 -27.39 -3.21 -19.10
CA ALA A 264 -27.99 -2.81 -17.85
C ALA A 264 -28.96 -1.64 -18.03
N LEU A 265 -30.01 -1.63 -17.20
CA LEU A 265 -30.91 -0.50 -17.04
C LEU A 265 -30.40 0.39 -15.91
N ILE A 266 -30.07 1.64 -16.24
CA ILE A 266 -29.46 2.59 -15.30
C ILE A 266 -30.32 3.85 -15.13
N ALA A 267 -30.36 4.41 -13.93
CA ALA A 267 -30.90 5.75 -13.66
C ALA A 267 -29.78 6.65 -13.10
N LEU A 268 -29.67 7.88 -13.62
CA LEU A 268 -28.61 8.85 -13.25
C LEU A 268 -29.23 10.11 -12.66
N ASN A 269 -28.87 10.48 -11.44
CA ASN A 269 -29.31 11.71 -10.76
C ASN A 269 -30.85 11.93 -10.84
N GLU A 270 -31.64 10.90 -10.52
CA GLU A 270 -33.12 10.96 -10.50
C GLU A 270 -33.77 11.15 -11.89
N SER A 271 -33.02 10.99 -12.99
CA SER A 271 -33.56 10.91 -14.35
C SER A 271 -34.30 9.60 -14.61
N GLU A 272 -35.15 9.56 -15.64
CA GLU A 272 -35.77 8.31 -16.08
C GLU A 272 -34.72 7.22 -16.38
N PRO A 273 -35.01 5.95 -16.06
CA PRO A 273 -34.12 4.85 -16.37
C PRO A 273 -33.91 4.70 -17.88
N SER A 274 -32.66 4.47 -18.29
CA SER A 274 -32.31 4.22 -19.69
C SER A 274 -31.41 3.00 -19.80
N ARG A 275 -31.58 2.24 -20.89
CA ARG A 275 -30.74 1.07 -21.19
C ARG A 275 -29.37 1.53 -21.67
N LYS A 276 -28.33 0.89 -21.15
CA LYS A 276 -26.94 1.09 -21.57
C LYS A 276 -26.23 -0.25 -21.70
N THR A 277 -25.40 -0.33 -22.73
CA THR A 277 -24.49 -1.43 -22.96
C THR A 277 -23.09 -0.97 -22.60
N PHE A 278 -22.43 -1.72 -21.72
CA PHE A 278 -21.04 -1.49 -21.32
C PHE A 278 -20.15 -2.57 -21.89
N ARG A 279 -19.04 -2.18 -22.52
CA ARG A 279 -17.99 -3.11 -22.92
C ARG A 279 -16.80 -2.90 -22.02
N VAL A 280 -16.54 -3.88 -21.15
CA VAL A 280 -15.53 -3.77 -20.09
C VAL A 280 -14.49 -4.87 -20.30
N PRO A 281 -13.20 -4.52 -20.42
CA PRO A 281 -12.16 -5.55 -20.39
C PRO A 281 -12.16 -6.22 -19.01
N TYR A 282 -12.07 -7.54 -18.97
CA TYR A 282 -11.94 -8.26 -17.71
C TYR A 282 -10.51 -8.72 -17.46
N GLU A 283 -10.12 -8.68 -16.19
CA GLU A 283 -8.82 -9.16 -15.73
C GLU A 283 -8.92 -10.63 -15.32
N VAL A 284 -8.05 -11.49 -15.85
CA VAL A 284 -8.00 -12.90 -15.43
C VAL A 284 -7.16 -13.01 -14.15
N VAL A 285 -7.76 -13.47 -13.07
CA VAL A 285 -7.16 -13.49 -11.71
C VAL A 285 -7.20 -14.90 -11.11
N GLU A 286 -6.26 -15.24 -10.23
CA GLU A 286 -6.29 -16.51 -9.48
C GLU A 286 -7.42 -16.52 -8.42
N SER A 287 -7.72 -15.35 -7.85
CA SER A 287 -8.81 -15.13 -6.90
C SER A 287 -9.38 -13.71 -7.07
N PHE A 288 -10.65 -13.51 -6.75
CA PHE A 288 -11.29 -12.19 -6.89
C PHE A 288 -10.65 -11.17 -5.95
N THR A 289 -10.41 -9.96 -6.46
CA THR A 289 -9.91 -8.82 -5.72
C THR A 289 -11.08 -8.05 -5.12
N PHE A 290 -11.24 -8.16 -3.81
CA PHE A 290 -12.14 -7.30 -3.05
C PHE A 290 -11.34 -6.09 -2.56
N LYS A 291 -11.64 -4.88 -3.05
CA LYS A 291 -10.92 -3.66 -2.61
C LYS A 291 -11.38 -3.21 -1.22
N ALA A 292 -10.54 -2.48 -0.49
CA ALA A 292 -10.78 -2.04 0.89
C ALA A 292 -11.96 -1.06 1.04
N ASP A 293 -12.27 -0.31 -0.01
CA ASP A 293 -13.47 0.51 -0.19
C ASP A 293 -14.78 -0.31 -0.17
N MET A 294 -14.69 -1.62 -0.45
CA MET A 294 -15.78 -2.60 -0.28
C MET A 294 -15.88 -3.15 1.15
N LEU A 295 -14.93 -2.84 2.02
CA LEU A 295 -14.91 -3.23 3.43
C LEU A 295 -15.18 -2.03 4.35
N ASN A 296 -15.43 -0.85 3.76
CA ASN A 296 -15.84 0.34 4.48
C ASN A 296 -17.35 0.29 4.75
N THR A 297 -17.71 -0.08 5.99
CA THR A 297 -19.10 -0.22 6.45
C THR A 297 -19.94 1.05 6.32
N SER A 298 -19.33 2.24 6.20
CA SER A 298 -20.04 3.51 6.01
C SER A 298 -20.45 3.81 4.55
N ARG A 299 -19.89 3.11 3.56
CA ARG A 299 -20.25 3.21 2.12
C ARG A 299 -20.90 1.95 1.55
N PHE A 300 -20.87 0.86 2.30
CA PHE A 300 -21.35 -0.46 1.87
C PHE A 300 -22.88 -0.51 1.66
N TYR A 301 -23.64 0.38 2.28
CA TYR A 301 -25.10 0.33 2.29
C TYR A 301 -25.81 1.23 1.26
N GLU A 302 -25.11 2.14 0.57
CA GLU A 302 -25.79 3.14 -0.29
C GLU A 302 -25.61 2.97 -1.80
N THR A 303 -24.60 2.24 -2.31
CA THR A 303 -24.27 2.33 -3.75
C THR A 303 -23.76 1.08 -4.46
N SER A 304 -23.66 -0.07 -3.81
CA SER A 304 -23.02 -1.26 -4.42
C SER A 304 -24.00 -2.41 -4.61
N LYS A 305 -24.28 -2.78 -5.87
CA LYS A 305 -24.90 -4.07 -6.22
C LYS A 305 -23.81 -5.02 -6.72
N TYR A 306 -23.73 -6.20 -6.11
CA TYR A 306 -22.83 -7.28 -6.51
C TYR A 306 -23.65 -8.36 -7.19
N LEU A 307 -23.18 -8.83 -8.33
CA LEU A 307 -23.80 -9.93 -9.04
C LEU A 307 -22.72 -10.95 -9.40
N LEU A 308 -22.88 -12.15 -8.85
CA LEU A 308 -22.07 -13.31 -9.17
C LEU A 308 -22.78 -14.04 -10.30
N PHE A 309 -22.14 -14.19 -11.45
CA PHE A 309 -22.69 -14.91 -12.59
C PHE A 309 -21.99 -16.26 -12.77
N TYR A 310 -22.75 -17.25 -13.23
CA TYR A 310 -22.28 -18.59 -13.60
C TYR A 310 -21.87 -18.64 -15.07
#